data_AF-A0A285NDB6-F1
#
_entry.id   AF-A0A285NDB6-F1
#
_cell.length_a   1.000
_cell.length_b   1.000
_cell.length_c   1.000
_cell.angle_alpha   90.00
_cell.angle_beta   90.00
_cell.angle_gamma   90.00
#
_symmetry.space_group_name_H-M   'P 1'
#
loop_
_entity.id
_entity.type
_entity.pdbx_description
1 polymer ?
#
loop_
_entity_poly.entity_id
_entity_poly.type
_entity_poly.pdbx_seq_one_letter_code
_entity_poly.pdbx_strand_id
1 'polypeptide(L)'
;MNKIDPSEPNTTNPNGNVGTYCGVTVTWAQVNKALELLSSYFSRKEFEDALAQVGVAKSQVRDFIRGLSQSLTQKGVLKFDHDEKVWMKLPQSETTQSDQDGASGPETIALSNNAFATLSVCSNPFHWFSRLVTSITWLVLISFNARFGLALGGQDIYIQSMVVVFFIALDLGRAMLVASFSRFLRDGKLLIASFCCVSVLMLMPVSLISTTTLFSSSLMEAQDVNDRRERDQEIVDGYRAAYQRYQEEIAELHKAWKAECQNEKCGPKAEQIRAQKMEVIKQAEGLRQKMADDSEHFRAIGPSEVPLIARIASTLEKLKSPFNDIKIWLPLFFAICFEVLAFSTIAITTRIDKRLGSTEAA
;
A
#
# COMPACT_ATOMS: atom_id res chain seq x y z
N MET A 1 51.36 -46.98 -9.55
CA MET A 1 51.54 -46.12 -8.36
C MET A 1 52.54 -45.04 -8.73
N ASN A 2 52.09 -43.82 -8.97
CA ASN A 2 52.95 -42.64 -9.01
C ASN A 2 52.17 -41.49 -8.38
N LYS A 3 52.72 -40.96 -7.29
CA LYS A 3 52.25 -39.80 -6.55
C LYS A 3 52.45 -38.57 -7.43
N ILE A 4 51.42 -37.75 -7.57
CA ILE A 4 51.51 -36.40 -8.11
C ILE A 4 51.51 -35.46 -6.90
N ASP A 5 52.60 -34.71 -6.75
CA ASP A 5 52.76 -33.62 -5.78
C ASP A 5 51.76 -32.48 -6.04
N PRO A 6 51.19 -31.86 -4.99
CA PRO A 6 50.30 -30.71 -5.15
C PRO A 6 51.07 -29.38 -5.10
N SER A 7 50.70 -28.52 -6.05
CA SER A 7 50.58 -27.05 -5.96
C SER A 7 51.83 -26.20 -5.70
N GLU A 8 52.31 -25.56 -6.78
CA GLU A 8 52.83 -24.19 -6.71
C GLU A 8 51.69 -23.17 -6.45
N PRO A 9 51.93 -22.09 -5.70
CA PRO A 9 50.92 -21.08 -5.41
C PRO A 9 50.71 -20.15 -6.62
N ASN A 10 49.47 -20.13 -7.11
CA ASN A 10 49.05 -19.29 -8.22
C ASN A 10 49.06 -17.82 -7.78
N THR A 11 49.99 -17.04 -8.33
CA THR A 11 50.14 -15.61 -8.09
C THR A 11 48.92 -14.85 -8.61
N THR A 12 48.42 -13.93 -7.80
CA THR A 12 47.28 -13.05 -8.04
C THR A 12 47.43 -12.33 -9.38
N ASN A 13 46.57 -12.62 -10.36
CA ASN A 13 46.60 -11.98 -11.67
C ASN A 13 46.33 -10.46 -11.51
N PRO A 14 47.32 -9.58 -11.75
CA PRO A 14 47.23 -8.13 -11.44
C PRO A 14 46.21 -7.38 -12.32
N ASN A 15 45.65 -8.04 -13.33
CA ASN A 15 44.64 -7.50 -14.24
C ASN A 15 43.22 -7.98 -13.94
N GLY A 16 42.98 -8.60 -12.77
CA GLY A 16 41.66 -9.08 -12.38
C GLY A 16 40.64 -7.95 -12.19
N ASN A 17 39.39 -8.20 -12.60
CA ASN A 17 38.27 -7.30 -12.34
C ASN A 17 37.93 -7.31 -10.85
N VAL A 18 37.76 -6.12 -10.25
CA VAL A 18 37.23 -5.97 -8.89
C VAL A 18 35.72 -6.19 -8.88
N GLY A 19 35.04 -5.65 -9.90
CA GLY A 19 33.61 -5.72 -10.13
C GLY A 19 33.15 -4.80 -11.26
N THR A 20 31.91 -4.93 -11.70
CA THR A 20 31.26 -3.99 -12.63
C THR A 20 30.11 -3.30 -11.92
N TYR A 21 30.12 -1.96 -11.92
CA TYR A 21 29.15 -1.15 -11.18
C TYR A 21 28.55 -0.10 -12.11
N CYS A 22 27.22 -0.06 -12.22
CA CYS A 22 26.50 0.86 -13.09
C CYS A 22 27.02 0.87 -14.55
N GLY A 23 27.41 -0.29 -15.07
CA GLY A 23 27.97 -0.45 -16.41
C GLY A 23 29.47 -0.14 -16.57
N VAL A 24 30.16 0.24 -15.49
CA VAL A 24 31.59 0.54 -15.48
C VAL A 24 32.37 -0.59 -14.81
N THR A 25 33.29 -1.21 -15.53
CA THR A 25 34.18 -2.25 -14.99
C THR A 25 35.39 -1.61 -14.32
N VAL A 26 35.59 -1.92 -13.04
CA VAL A 26 36.72 -1.43 -12.25
C VAL A 26 37.70 -2.58 -12.02
N THR A 27 38.97 -2.36 -12.33
CA THR A 27 40.04 -3.36 -12.21
C THR A 27 40.83 -3.19 -10.92
N TRP A 28 41.48 -4.26 -10.46
CA TRP A 28 42.34 -4.19 -9.27
C TRP A 28 43.52 -3.26 -9.46
N ALA A 29 44.09 -3.22 -10.67
CA ALA A 29 45.15 -2.29 -11.01
C ALA A 29 44.74 -0.82 -10.80
N GLN A 30 43.50 -0.46 -11.15
CA GLN A 30 42.98 0.89 -10.94
C GLN A 30 42.75 1.18 -9.45
N VAL A 31 42.22 0.22 -8.70
CA VAL A 31 41.97 0.38 -7.26
C VAL A 31 43.28 0.48 -6.49
N ASN A 32 44.27 -0.36 -6.76
CA ASN A 32 45.55 -0.33 -6.05
C ASN A 32 46.29 0.98 -6.31
N LYS A 33 46.35 1.44 -7.57
CA LYS A 33 46.91 2.75 -7.90
C LYS A 33 46.16 3.89 -7.21
N ALA A 34 44.83 3.83 -7.10
CA ALA A 34 44.06 4.84 -6.38
C ALA A 34 44.35 4.80 -4.86
N LEU A 35 44.51 3.62 -4.27
CA LEU A 35 44.84 3.42 -2.86
C LEU A 35 46.31 3.72 -2.51
N GLU A 36 47.19 3.82 -3.50
CA GLU A 36 48.57 4.30 -3.35
C GLU A 36 48.63 5.83 -3.26
N LEU A 37 47.69 6.53 -3.90
CA LEU A 37 47.58 8.00 -3.87
C LEU A 37 46.97 8.54 -2.57
N LEU A 38 46.43 7.67 -1.72
CA LEU A 38 45.71 8.02 -0.50
C LEU A 38 46.55 7.79 0.75
N SER A 39 46.30 8.62 1.78
CA SER A 39 46.79 8.40 3.14
C SER A 39 46.15 7.17 3.79
N SER A 40 46.74 6.69 4.89
CA SER A 40 46.23 5.53 5.63
C SER A 40 44.79 5.70 6.12
N TYR A 41 44.37 6.95 6.34
CA TYR A 41 42.98 7.35 6.59
C TYR A 41 42.56 8.33 5.50
N PHE A 42 41.38 8.14 4.92
CA PHE A 42 40.88 8.99 3.86
C PHE A 42 39.36 9.09 3.87
N SER A 43 38.86 10.23 3.41
CA SER A 43 37.45 10.48 3.21
C SER A 43 36.95 9.84 1.91
N ARG A 44 35.63 9.65 1.82
CA ARG A 44 34.99 9.20 0.58
C ARG A 44 35.36 10.09 -0.62
N LYS A 45 35.41 11.41 -0.42
CA LYS A 45 35.69 12.38 -1.49
C LYS A 45 37.12 12.24 -2.01
N GLU A 46 38.09 12.03 -1.13
CA GLU A 46 39.48 11.78 -1.52
C GLU A 46 39.61 10.49 -2.33
N PHE A 47 38.85 9.44 -1.98
CA PHE A 47 38.82 8.21 -2.77
C PHE A 47 38.17 8.38 -4.15
N GLU A 48 37.11 9.18 -4.24
CA GLU A 48 36.50 9.54 -5.53
C GLU A 48 37.49 10.31 -6.42
N ASP A 49 38.22 11.26 -5.85
CA ASP A 49 39.22 12.06 -6.57
C ASP A 49 40.44 11.21 -6.99
N ALA A 50 40.88 10.26 -6.15
CA ALA A 50 41.95 9.32 -6.47
C ALA A 50 41.58 8.36 -7.61
N LEU A 51 40.34 7.83 -7.64
CA LEU A 51 39.86 7.01 -8.74
C LEU A 51 39.73 7.80 -10.05
N ALA A 52 39.37 9.08 -9.96
CA ALA A 52 39.33 9.96 -11.13
C ALA A 52 40.73 10.18 -11.72
N GLN A 53 41.77 10.30 -10.88
CA GLN A 53 43.16 10.45 -11.33
C GLN A 53 43.71 9.19 -12.03
N VAL A 54 43.15 8.02 -11.72
CA VAL A 54 43.55 6.73 -12.33
C VAL A 54 42.70 6.40 -13.58
N GLY A 55 41.98 7.39 -14.12
CA GLY A 55 41.31 7.30 -15.41
C GLY A 55 39.85 6.85 -15.37
N VAL A 56 39.21 6.87 -14.20
CA VAL A 56 37.77 6.61 -14.08
C VAL A 56 36.98 7.92 -14.16
N ALA A 57 35.99 8.03 -15.05
CA ALA A 57 35.29 9.29 -15.26
C ALA A 57 34.60 9.79 -13.97
N LYS A 58 34.94 11.00 -13.52
CA LYS A 58 34.49 11.57 -12.23
C LYS A 58 32.96 11.60 -12.06
N SER A 59 32.23 11.80 -13.15
CA SER A 59 30.75 11.76 -13.16
C SER A 59 30.18 10.38 -12.84
N GLN A 60 30.91 9.31 -13.14
CA GLN A 60 30.50 7.92 -12.91
C GLN A 60 30.91 7.42 -11.51
N VAL A 61 32.05 7.90 -10.99
CA VAL A 61 32.62 7.44 -9.70
C VAL A 61 31.64 7.64 -8.54
N ARG A 62 30.97 8.80 -8.48
CA ARG A 62 30.03 9.13 -7.40
C ARG A 62 28.92 8.09 -7.22
N ASP A 63 28.47 7.48 -8.32
CA ASP A 63 27.30 6.62 -8.35
C ASP A 63 27.64 5.18 -7.93
N PHE A 64 28.89 4.74 -8.08
CA PHE A 64 29.32 3.38 -7.69
C PHE A 64 30.30 3.29 -6.52
N ILE A 65 30.89 4.41 -6.06
CA ILE A 65 31.89 4.42 -4.99
C ILE A 65 31.43 3.67 -3.74
N ARG A 66 30.14 3.76 -3.40
CA ARG A 66 29.55 3.05 -2.24
C ARG A 66 29.66 1.53 -2.39
N GLY A 67 29.34 1.02 -3.57
CA GLY A 67 29.43 -0.42 -3.87
C GLY A 67 30.87 -0.90 -3.97
N LEU A 68 31.76 -0.07 -4.50
CA LEU A 68 33.18 -0.36 -4.57
C LEU A 68 33.81 -0.39 -3.16
N SER A 69 33.58 0.63 -2.32
CA SER A 69 34.09 0.66 -0.95
C SER A 69 33.60 -0.54 -0.14
N GLN A 70 32.31 -0.90 -0.25
CA GLN A 70 31.77 -2.09 0.42
C GLN A 70 32.45 -3.39 -0.03
N SER A 71 32.73 -3.53 -1.33
CA SER A 71 33.46 -4.70 -1.83
C SER A 71 34.89 -4.76 -1.31
N LEU A 72 35.57 -3.61 -1.21
CA LEU A 72 36.93 -3.55 -0.65
C LEU A 72 36.95 -3.83 0.85
N THR A 73 35.91 -3.45 1.58
CA THR A 73 35.73 -3.83 2.99
C THR A 73 35.57 -5.33 3.16
N GLN A 74 34.72 -5.96 2.33
CA GLN A 74 34.51 -7.42 2.37
C GLN A 74 35.79 -8.20 2.06
N LYS A 75 36.66 -7.64 1.22
CA LYS A 75 37.95 -8.25 0.87
C LYS A 75 39.07 -7.88 1.84
N GLY A 76 38.76 -7.23 2.96
CA GLY A 76 39.72 -6.87 4.01
C GLY A 76 40.73 -5.80 3.62
N VAL A 77 40.50 -5.07 2.52
CA VAL A 77 41.42 -4.01 2.05
C VAL A 77 41.16 -2.69 2.78
N LEU A 78 39.89 -2.43 3.11
CA LEU A 78 39.44 -1.21 3.79
C LEU A 78 38.65 -1.53 5.06
N LYS A 79 38.70 -0.64 6.04
CA LYS A 79 37.78 -0.62 7.19
C LYS A 79 37.16 0.76 7.31
N PHE A 80 35.86 0.82 7.59
CA PHE A 80 35.20 2.08 7.89
C PHE A 80 35.27 2.35 9.39
N ASP A 81 35.76 3.53 9.77
CA ASP A 81 35.66 4.03 11.12
C ASP A 81 34.34 4.81 11.27
N HIS A 82 33.46 4.31 12.14
CA HIS A 82 32.14 4.90 12.35
C HIS A 82 32.19 6.19 13.18
N ASP A 83 33.21 6.36 14.01
CA ASP A 83 33.32 7.48 14.94
C ASP A 83 33.86 8.72 14.21
N GLU A 84 34.90 8.53 13.39
CA GLU A 84 35.51 9.62 12.61
C GLU A 84 34.92 9.76 11.20
N LYS A 85 34.06 8.83 10.76
CA LYS A 85 33.46 8.75 9.42
C LYS A 85 34.48 8.73 8.28
N VAL A 86 35.65 8.13 8.53
CA VAL A 86 36.74 7.97 7.56
C VAL A 86 36.98 6.50 7.22
N TRP A 87 37.57 6.26 6.05
CA TRP A 87 38.03 4.95 5.62
C TRP A 87 39.49 4.77 5.98
N MET A 88 39.85 3.59 6.47
CA MET A 88 41.21 3.22 6.82
C MET A 88 41.71 2.10 5.88
N LYS A 89 42.91 2.26 5.33
CA LYS A 89 43.63 1.24 4.57
C LYS A 89 44.23 0.23 5.54
N LEU A 90 43.89 -1.05 5.39
CA LEU A 90 44.59 -2.09 6.15
C LEU A 90 45.95 -2.39 5.48
N PRO A 91 47.02 -2.58 6.26
CA PRO A 91 48.28 -3.05 5.71
C PRO A 91 48.06 -4.43 5.08
N GLN A 92 48.57 -4.63 3.86
CA GLN A 92 48.74 -5.95 3.26
C GLN A 92 49.82 -6.70 4.05
N SER A 93 49.48 -7.19 5.25
CA SER A 93 50.29 -8.21 5.89
C SER A 93 50.15 -9.49 5.07
N GLU A 94 51.28 -10.13 4.79
CA GLU A 94 51.35 -11.49 4.26
C GLU A 94 50.29 -12.34 4.97
N THR A 95 49.37 -12.87 4.17
CA THR A 95 48.23 -13.65 4.61
C THR A 95 48.72 -14.82 5.47
N THR A 96 48.61 -14.71 6.80
CA THR A 96 48.64 -15.88 7.68
C THR A 96 47.44 -16.73 7.29
N GLN A 97 47.68 -17.75 6.45
CA GLN A 97 46.76 -18.86 6.27
C GLN A 97 46.67 -19.59 7.62
N SER A 98 45.50 -19.53 8.25
CA SER A 98 45.17 -20.35 9.42
C SER A 98 44.75 -21.74 8.93
N ASP A 99 45.58 -22.75 9.21
CA ASP A 99 45.23 -24.17 9.19
C ASP A 99 44.88 -24.62 10.63
N GLN A 100 43.79 -25.39 10.79
CA GLN A 100 42.83 -25.40 11.92
C GLN A 100 41.98 -24.11 12.05
N ASP A 101 40.84 -24.13 11.35
CA ASP A 101 39.46 -23.87 11.85
C ASP A 101 38.56 -23.29 10.72
N GLY A 102 37.65 -24.04 10.07
CA GLY A 102 37.32 -25.45 10.21
C GLY A 102 36.42 -25.97 9.08
N ALA A 103 36.62 -27.25 8.78
CA ALA A 103 35.79 -28.20 8.03
C ALA A 103 35.68 -28.04 6.50
N SER A 104 36.21 -29.06 5.82
CA SER A 104 35.79 -29.61 4.51
C SER A 104 35.80 -28.66 3.31
N GLY A 105 36.63 -28.96 2.31
CA GLY A 105 36.37 -28.50 0.93
C GLY A 105 34.97 -28.92 0.50
N PRO A 106 34.26 -28.16 -0.37
CA PRO A 106 34.69 -27.95 -1.76
C PRO A 106 34.26 -26.56 -2.36
N GLU A 107 34.47 -26.37 -3.66
CA GLU A 107 33.75 -25.42 -4.54
C GLU A 107 33.94 -23.88 -4.36
N THR A 108 34.57 -23.28 -5.37
CA THR A 108 34.19 -22.01 -6.02
C THR A 108 33.14 -21.13 -5.32
N ILE A 109 33.56 -20.39 -4.29
CA ILE A 109 32.74 -19.37 -3.64
C ILE A 109 32.86 -18.07 -4.45
N ALA A 110 31.98 -17.96 -5.45
CA ALA A 110 31.45 -16.66 -5.87
C ALA A 110 31.05 -15.87 -4.62
N LEU A 111 31.12 -14.54 -4.66
CA LEU A 111 30.38 -13.67 -3.74
C LEU A 111 28.87 -13.83 -4.00
N SER A 112 28.33 -15.03 -3.77
CA SER A 112 27.39 -15.31 -2.72
C SER A 112 26.54 -14.09 -2.37
N ASN A 113 25.40 -14.03 -3.04
CA ASN A 113 24.17 -13.42 -2.58
C ASN A 113 23.71 -13.96 -1.19
N ASN A 114 24.59 -14.63 -0.42
CA ASN A 114 24.25 -15.36 0.79
C ASN A 114 24.67 -14.65 2.09
N ALA A 115 25.16 -13.41 2.08
CA ALA A 115 25.02 -12.56 3.29
C ALA A 115 23.54 -12.14 3.54
N PHE A 116 22.69 -12.32 2.53
CA PHE A 116 21.22 -12.39 2.67
C PHE A 116 20.69 -13.84 2.73
N ALA A 117 21.56 -14.85 2.70
CA ALA A 117 21.19 -16.26 2.68
C ALA A 117 21.95 -17.12 3.70
N THR A 118 22.46 -16.53 4.77
CA THR A 118 22.63 -17.18 6.09
C THR A 118 21.55 -16.75 7.08
N LEU A 119 20.52 -16.04 6.58
CA LEU A 119 19.15 -16.06 7.10
C LEU A 119 18.26 -17.01 6.27
N SER A 120 18.85 -17.92 5.48
CA SER A 120 18.12 -18.78 4.52
C SER A 120 17.38 -19.96 5.14
N VAL A 121 17.42 -20.14 6.46
CA VAL A 121 16.55 -21.09 7.18
C VAL A 121 15.51 -20.37 8.06
N CYS A 122 15.58 -19.03 8.12
CA CYS A 122 14.52 -18.18 8.65
C CYS A 122 14.01 -17.27 7.53
N SER A 123 13.16 -17.83 6.65
CA SER A 123 12.02 -17.15 6.02
C SER A 123 12.15 -15.62 6.00
N ASN A 124 12.68 -15.05 4.92
CA ASN A 124 12.78 -13.59 4.76
C ASN A 124 11.37 -13.00 4.97
N PRO A 125 11.10 -12.25 6.07
CA PRO A 125 9.74 -11.87 6.46
C PRO A 125 9.08 -11.02 5.39
N PHE A 126 9.88 -10.26 4.62
CA PHE A 126 9.43 -9.49 3.48
C PHE A 126 8.83 -10.34 2.34
N HIS A 127 9.38 -11.53 2.06
CA HIS A 127 8.85 -12.42 1.02
C HIS A 127 7.56 -13.10 1.47
N TRP A 128 7.47 -13.53 2.72
CA TRP A 128 6.23 -14.04 3.30
C TRP A 128 5.15 -12.97 3.39
N PHE A 129 5.52 -11.77 3.82
CA PHE A 129 4.63 -10.62 3.84
C PHE A 129 4.12 -10.27 2.43
N SER A 130 5.01 -10.23 1.44
CA SER A 130 4.62 -10.01 0.04
C SER A 130 3.65 -11.09 -0.45
N ARG A 131 3.92 -12.38 -0.20
CA ARG A 131 3.01 -13.50 -0.53
C ARG A 131 1.66 -13.39 0.17
N LEU A 132 1.64 -12.97 1.42
CA LEU A 132 0.44 -12.82 2.21
C LEU A 132 -0.41 -11.65 1.70
N VAL A 133 0.18 -10.46 1.55
CA VAL A 133 -0.51 -9.26 1.02
C VAL A 133 -1.10 -9.54 -0.37
N THR A 134 -0.33 -10.22 -1.20
CA THR A 134 -0.74 -10.54 -2.56
C THR A 134 -1.82 -11.61 -2.63
N SER A 135 -1.72 -12.67 -1.82
CA SER A 135 -2.78 -13.69 -1.72
C SER A 135 -4.08 -13.08 -1.17
N ILE A 136 -3.99 -12.20 -0.17
CA ILE A 136 -5.14 -11.44 0.33
C ILE A 136 -5.73 -10.57 -0.78
N THR A 137 -4.91 -9.84 -1.53
CA THR A 137 -5.37 -8.99 -2.64
C THR A 137 -6.13 -9.80 -3.69
N TRP A 138 -5.65 -10.99 -4.02
CA TRP A 138 -6.31 -11.88 -4.96
C TRP A 138 -7.63 -12.45 -4.41
N LEU A 139 -7.67 -12.86 -3.14
CA LEU A 139 -8.91 -13.29 -2.49
C LEU A 139 -9.95 -12.16 -2.42
N VAL A 140 -9.49 -10.92 -2.22
CA VAL A 140 -10.34 -9.72 -2.25
C VAL A 140 -10.94 -9.52 -3.64
N LEU A 141 -10.15 -9.65 -4.71
CA LEU A 141 -10.65 -9.58 -6.09
C LEU A 141 -11.70 -10.66 -6.40
N ILE A 142 -11.45 -11.92 -5.99
CA ILE A 142 -12.43 -13.00 -6.12
C ILE A 142 -13.71 -12.65 -5.36
N SER A 143 -13.58 -12.10 -4.15
CA SER A 143 -14.72 -11.69 -3.33
C SER A 143 -15.52 -10.57 -4.00
N PHE A 144 -14.86 -9.60 -4.63
CA PHE A 144 -15.52 -8.56 -5.41
C PHE A 144 -16.25 -9.14 -6.61
N ASN A 145 -15.61 -9.97 -7.43
CA ASN A 145 -16.25 -10.55 -8.60
C ASN A 145 -17.39 -11.51 -8.23
N ALA A 146 -17.27 -12.26 -7.13
CA ALA A 146 -18.37 -13.05 -6.58
C ALA A 146 -19.53 -12.15 -6.11
N ARG A 147 -19.24 -11.04 -5.42
CA ARG A 147 -20.27 -10.11 -4.96
C ARG A 147 -20.97 -9.40 -6.12
N PHE A 148 -20.23 -9.08 -7.17
CA PHE A 148 -20.78 -8.54 -8.42
C PHE A 148 -21.69 -9.57 -9.11
N GLY A 149 -21.27 -10.84 -9.15
CA GLY A 149 -22.11 -11.92 -9.66
C GLY A 149 -23.40 -12.10 -8.85
N LEU A 150 -23.34 -11.95 -7.52
CA LEU A 150 -24.53 -11.96 -6.66
C LEU A 150 -25.49 -10.81 -7.01
N ALA A 151 -24.96 -9.62 -7.30
CA ALA A 151 -25.75 -8.44 -7.66
C ALA A 151 -26.39 -8.58 -9.05
N LEU A 152 -25.68 -9.16 -10.03
CA LEU A 152 -26.19 -9.43 -11.37
C LEU A 152 -27.24 -10.54 -11.41
N GLY A 153 -27.13 -11.52 -10.51
CA GLY A 153 -28.02 -12.68 -10.45
C GLY A 153 -29.49 -12.38 -10.14
N GLY A 154 -29.79 -11.20 -9.59
CA GLY A 154 -31.15 -10.81 -9.24
C GLY A 154 -31.76 -11.69 -8.15
N GLN A 155 -33.05 -12.01 -8.27
CA GLN A 155 -33.82 -12.76 -7.26
C GLN A 155 -33.83 -14.28 -7.47
N ASP A 156 -33.40 -14.78 -8.64
CA ASP A 156 -33.40 -16.21 -8.93
C ASP A 156 -32.07 -16.85 -8.45
N ILE A 157 -32.18 -17.75 -7.49
CA ILE A 157 -31.03 -18.40 -6.85
C ILE A 157 -30.19 -19.23 -7.82
N TYR A 158 -30.79 -19.82 -8.86
CA TYR A 158 -30.08 -20.64 -9.84
C TYR A 158 -29.23 -19.78 -10.78
N ILE A 159 -29.80 -18.69 -11.29
CA ILE A 159 -29.10 -17.73 -12.14
C ILE A 159 -28.00 -17.05 -11.33
N GLN A 160 -28.32 -16.62 -10.10
CA GLN A 160 -27.36 -16.01 -9.21
C GLN A 160 -26.17 -16.92 -8.89
N SER A 161 -26.41 -18.18 -8.55
CA SER A 161 -25.32 -19.13 -8.28
C SER A 161 -24.45 -19.37 -9.52
N MET A 162 -25.07 -19.53 -10.69
CA MET A 162 -24.33 -19.71 -11.95
C MET A 162 -23.43 -18.51 -12.27
N VAL A 163 -23.96 -17.30 -12.14
CA VAL A 163 -23.20 -16.08 -12.43
C VAL A 163 -22.04 -15.92 -11.43
N VAL A 164 -22.27 -16.17 -10.14
CA VAL A 164 -21.19 -16.15 -9.12
C VAL A 164 -20.10 -17.16 -9.43
N VAL A 165 -20.47 -18.41 -9.71
CA VAL A 165 -19.51 -19.48 -10.05
C VAL A 165 -18.74 -19.12 -11.31
N PHE A 166 -19.40 -18.55 -12.32
CA PHE A 166 -18.75 -18.08 -13.54
C PHE A 166 -17.69 -17.00 -13.26
N PHE A 167 -18.01 -15.98 -12.46
CA PHE A 167 -17.06 -14.92 -12.11
C PHE A 167 -15.87 -15.44 -11.28
N ILE A 168 -16.11 -16.33 -10.32
CA ILE A 168 -15.04 -16.99 -9.55
C ILE A 168 -14.16 -17.84 -10.49
N ALA A 169 -14.77 -18.60 -11.40
CA ALA A 169 -14.05 -19.42 -12.36
C ALA A 169 -13.20 -18.58 -13.31
N LEU A 170 -13.67 -17.41 -13.73
CA LEU A 170 -12.89 -16.47 -14.53
C LEU A 170 -11.65 -15.96 -13.78
N ASP A 171 -11.77 -15.65 -12.49
CA ASP A 171 -10.62 -15.22 -11.69
C ASP A 171 -9.59 -16.31 -11.45
N LEU A 172 -10.05 -17.52 -11.15
CA LEU A 172 -9.20 -18.70 -11.03
C LEU A 172 -8.51 -19.00 -12.38
N GLY A 173 -9.25 -18.93 -13.48
CA GLY A 173 -8.75 -19.11 -14.83
C GLY A 173 -7.69 -18.09 -15.19
N ARG A 174 -7.90 -16.81 -14.86
CA ARG A 174 -6.92 -15.75 -15.04
C ARG A 174 -5.64 -16.01 -14.25
N ALA A 175 -5.73 -16.43 -13.00
CA ALA A 175 -4.57 -16.76 -12.19
C ALA A 175 -3.75 -17.92 -12.81
N MET A 176 -4.45 -18.96 -13.27
CA MET A 176 -3.85 -20.09 -13.97
C MET A 176 -3.18 -19.67 -15.29
N LEU A 177 -3.78 -18.75 -16.05
CA LEU A 177 -3.21 -18.24 -17.30
C LEU A 177 -1.94 -17.43 -17.06
N VAL A 178 -1.86 -16.62 -16.00
CA VAL A 178 -0.63 -15.86 -15.66
C VAL A 178 0.49 -16.79 -15.17
N ALA A 179 0.14 -17.83 -14.40
CA ALA A 179 1.09 -18.86 -13.98
C ALA A 179 1.62 -19.65 -15.19
N SER A 180 0.71 -20.03 -16.10
CA SER A 180 1.02 -20.72 -17.36
C SER A 180 1.88 -19.86 -18.28
N PHE A 181 1.55 -18.57 -18.43
CA PHE A 181 2.36 -17.60 -19.17
C PHE A 181 3.81 -17.57 -18.68
N SER A 182 4.00 -17.45 -17.36
CA SER A 182 5.33 -17.40 -16.73
C SER A 182 6.11 -18.70 -16.99
N ARG A 183 5.44 -19.85 -16.95
CA ARG A 183 6.03 -21.17 -17.26
C ARG A 183 6.41 -21.29 -18.74
N PHE A 184 5.52 -20.94 -19.66
CA PHE A 184 5.78 -21.08 -21.10
C PHE A 184 6.84 -20.10 -21.61
N LEU A 185 6.90 -18.89 -21.04
CA LEU A 185 7.96 -17.93 -21.34
C LEU A 185 9.33 -18.49 -20.94
N ARG A 186 9.40 -19.17 -19.79
CA ARG A 186 10.62 -19.84 -19.30
C ARG A 186 11.04 -21.02 -20.17
N ASP A 187 10.08 -21.79 -20.68
CA ASP A 187 10.34 -22.95 -21.55
C ASP A 187 10.62 -22.55 -23.01
N GLY A 188 10.73 -21.24 -23.32
CA GLY A 188 10.97 -20.73 -24.68
C GLY A 188 9.77 -20.88 -25.62
N LYS A 189 8.60 -21.27 -25.11
CA LYS A 189 7.37 -21.49 -25.88
C LYS A 189 6.62 -20.17 -26.07
N LEU A 190 7.21 -19.26 -26.85
CA LEU A 190 6.74 -17.88 -27.02
C LEU A 190 5.31 -17.77 -27.59
N LEU A 191 4.91 -18.67 -28.51
CA LEU A 191 3.58 -18.63 -29.12
C LEU A 191 2.47 -18.94 -28.09
N ILE A 192 2.67 -19.96 -27.27
CA ILE A 192 1.72 -20.33 -26.20
C ILE A 192 1.74 -19.27 -25.09
N ALA A 193 2.90 -18.73 -24.75
CA ALA A 193 3.00 -17.61 -23.82
C ALA A 193 2.24 -16.38 -24.34
N SER A 194 2.39 -16.03 -25.61
CA SER A 194 1.64 -14.94 -26.25
C SER A 194 0.12 -15.16 -26.15
N PHE A 195 -0.35 -16.38 -26.44
CA PHE A 195 -1.77 -16.73 -26.31
C PHE A 195 -2.29 -16.55 -24.87
N CYS A 196 -1.54 -17.01 -23.86
CA CYS A 196 -1.89 -16.80 -22.45
C CYS A 196 -1.94 -15.31 -22.10
N CYS A 197 -0.97 -14.51 -22.58
CA CYS A 197 -0.92 -13.07 -22.34
C CYS A 197 -2.14 -12.35 -22.94
N VAL A 198 -2.46 -12.62 -24.21
CA VAL A 198 -3.65 -12.05 -24.88
C VAL A 198 -4.93 -12.43 -24.16
N SER A 199 -5.06 -13.70 -23.73
CA SER A 199 -6.23 -14.16 -22.98
C SER A 199 -6.39 -13.43 -21.64
N VAL A 200 -5.30 -13.20 -20.90
CA VAL A 200 -5.32 -12.42 -19.65
C VAL A 200 -5.72 -10.97 -19.93
N LEU A 201 -5.18 -10.35 -20.97
CA LEU A 201 -5.53 -8.98 -21.36
C LEU A 201 -7.00 -8.85 -21.77
N MET A 202 -7.59 -9.88 -22.39
CA MET A 202 -9.02 -9.89 -22.74
C MET A 202 -9.93 -10.05 -21.51
N LEU A 203 -9.46 -10.73 -20.46
CA LEU A 203 -10.22 -10.95 -19.22
C LEU A 203 -10.09 -9.79 -18.21
N MET A 204 -9.03 -9.00 -18.31
CA MET A 204 -8.76 -7.88 -17.39
C MET A 204 -9.86 -6.80 -17.38
N PRO A 205 -10.45 -6.37 -18.52
CA PRO A 205 -11.54 -5.38 -18.53
C PRO A 205 -12.76 -5.81 -17.72
N VAL A 206 -13.09 -7.11 -17.71
CA VAL A 206 -14.26 -7.63 -16.97
C VAL A 206 -14.09 -7.43 -15.46
N SER A 207 -12.91 -7.73 -14.94
CA SER A 207 -12.59 -7.53 -13.52
C SER A 207 -12.47 -6.05 -13.14
N LEU A 208 -11.93 -5.22 -14.05
CA LEU A 208 -11.92 -3.76 -13.88
C LEU A 208 -13.33 -3.19 -13.79
N ILE A 209 -14.23 -3.60 -14.69
CA ILE A 209 -15.63 -3.13 -14.70
C ILE A 209 -16.34 -3.58 -13.42
N SER A 210 -16.21 -4.84 -13.03
CA SER A 210 -16.81 -5.39 -11.79
C SER A 210 -16.35 -4.62 -10.54
N THR A 211 -15.05 -4.48 -10.35
CA THR A 211 -14.46 -3.77 -9.20
C THR A 211 -14.88 -2.30 -9.20
N THR A 212 -14.80 -1.62 -10.35
CA THR A 212 -15.21 -0.22 -10.51
C THR A 212 -16.70 -0.05 -10.18
N THR A 213 -17.56 -0.96 -10.65
CA THR A 213 -19.01 -0.89 -10.42
C THR A 213 -19.35 -1.06 -8.96
N LEU A 214 -18.74 -2.01 -8.26
CA LEU A 214 -18.98 -2.23 -6.83
C LEU A 214 -18.48 -1.08 -5.96
N PHE A 215 -17.30 -0.54 -6.26
CA PHE A 215 -16.80 0.64 -5.54
C PHE A 215 -17.66 1.87 -5.83
N SER A 216 -18.10 2.05 -7.08
CA SER A 216 -18.97 3.16 -7.45
C SER A 216 -20.33 3.07 -6.77
N SER A 217 -20.99 1.90 -6.76
CA SER A 217 -22.27 1.70 -6.09
C SER A 217 -22.16 1.95 -4.59
N SER A 218 -21.10 1.44 -3.96
CA SER A 218 -20.86 1.63 -2.52
C SER A 218 -20.59 3.09 -2.17
N LEU A 219 -19.87 3.83 -3.03
CA LEU A 219 -19.64 5.26 -2.85
C LEU A 219 -20.90 6.09 -3.07
N MET A 220 -21.75 5.72 -4.05
CA MET A 220 -23.02 6.38 -4.29
C MET A 220 -24.01 6.16 -3.14
N GLU A 221 -24.10 4.94 -2.62
CA GLU A 221 -24.93 4.63 -1.45
C GLU A 221 -24.44 5.40 -0.22
N ALA A 222 -23.13 5.45 -0.02
CA ALA A 222 -22.51 6.24 1.04
C ALA A 222 -22.77 7.75 0.92
N GLN A 223 -22.85 8.28 -0.31
CA GLN A 223 -23.24 9.68 -0.56
C GLN A 223 -24.72 9.91 -0.26
N ASP A 224 -25.63 9.05 -0.73
CA ASP A 224 -27.06 9.19 -0.45
C ASP A 224 -27.35 9.14 1.06
N VAL A 225 -26.64 8.28 1.80
CA VAL A 225 -26.71 8.27 3.28
C VAL A 225 -26.25 9.61 3.88
N ASN A 226 -25.19 10.21 3.33
CA ASN A 226 -24.69 11.50 3.81
C ASN A 226 -25.67 12.64 3.48
N ASP A 227 -26.22 12.67 2.28
CA ASP A 227 -27.19 13.68 1.82
C ASP A 227 -28.52 13.58 2.58
N ARG A 228 -28.96 12.37 2.93
CA ARG A 228 -30.12 12.17 3.81
C ARG A 228 -29.84 12.71 5.20
N ARG A 229 -28.65 12.45 5.74
CA ARG A 229 -28.26 12.93 7.07
C ARG A 229 -28.16 14.46 7.13
N GLU A 230 -27.64 15.10 6.09
CA GLU A 230 -27.59 16.57 6.02
C GLU A 230 -29.00 17.15 6.04
N ARG A 231 -29.93 16.58 5.25
CA ARG A 231 -31.35 16.95 5.27
C ARG A 231 -32.00 16.72 6.65
N ASP A 232 -31.74 15.59 7.29
CA ASP A 232 -32.27 15.29 8.62
C ASP A 232 -31.74 16.29 9.66
N GLN A 233 -30.47 16.68 9.55
CA GLN A 233 -29.87 17.69 10.42
C GLN A 233 -30.50 19.08 10.21
N GLU A 234 -30.75 19.48 8.97
CA GLU A 234 -31.48 20.72 8.65
C GLU A 234 -32.89 20.73 9.25
N ILE A 235 -33.60 19.60 9.21
CA ILE A 235 -34.94 19.46 9.82
C ILE A 235 -34.86 19.63 11.34
N VAL A 236 -33.90 18.98 12.00
CA VAL A 236 -33.69 19.10 13.45
C VAL A 236 -33.35 20.52 13.85
N ASP A 237 -32.49 21.19 13.10
CA ASP A 237 -32.12 22.59 13.36
C ASP A 237 -33.30 23.55 13.09
N GLY A 238 -34.14 23.26 12.09
CA GLY A 238 -35.41 23.94 11.85
C GLY A 238 -36.39 23.82 13.02
N TYR A 239 -36.54 22.61 13.60
CA TYR A 239 -37.35 22.40 14.79
C TYR A 239 -36.83 23.16 16.01
N ARG A 240 -35.51 23.18 16.23
CA ARG A 240 -34.88 23.94 17.32
C ARG A 240 -35.15 25.44 17.18
N ALA A 241 -34.99 25.98 15.98
CA ALA A 241 -35.25 27.40 15.71
C ALA A 241 -36.72 27.77 15.94
N ALA A 242 -37.66 26.92 15.48
CA ALA A 242 -39.09 27.14 15.70
C ALA A 242 -39.47 27.08 17.20
N TYR A 243 -38.90 26.12 17.94
CA TYR A 243 -39.13 26.01 19.38
C TYR A 243 -38.57 27.22 20.15
N GLN A 244 -37.41 27.74 19.77
CA GLN A 244 -36.85 28.97 20.35
C GLN A 244 -37.78 30.17 20.15
N ARG A 245 -38.36 30.34 18.94
CA ARG A 245 -39.34 31.39 18.67
C ARG A 245 -40.58 31.29 19.57
N TYR A 246 -41.11 30.09 19.76
CA TYR A 246 -42.22 29.90 20.70
C TYR A 246 -41.83 30.23 22.14
N GLN A 247 -40.60 29.91 22.58
CA GLN A 247 -40.16 30.29 23.93
C GLN A 247 -40.06 31.80 24.12
N GLU A 248 -39.55 32.52 23.11
CA GLU A 248 -39.49 33.98 23.11
C GLU A 248 -40.90 34.59 23.18
N GLU A 249 -41.83 34.10 22.36
CA GLU A 249 -43.23 34.53 22.35
C GLU A 249 -43.93 34.26 23.69
N ILE A 250 -43.73 33.08 24.28
CA ILE A 250 -44.26 32.74 25.61
C ILE A 250 -43.70 33.68 26.69
N ALA A 251 -42.42 34.04 26.61
CA ALA A 251 -41.78 34.96 27.54
C ALA A 251 -42.33 36.39 27.40
N GLU A 252 -42.55 36.85 26.16
CA GLU A 252 -43.15 38.15 25.87
C GLU A 252 -44.60 38.24 26.37
N LEU A 253 -45.44 37.25 26.05
CA LEU A 253 -46.82 37.15 26.53
C LEU A 253 -46.89 37.06 28.05
N HIS A 254 -45.94 36.36 28.68
CA HIS A 254 -45.87 36.29 30.14
C HIS A 254 -45.53 37.64 30.77
N LYS A 255 -44.61 38.40 30.16
CA LYS A 255 -44.25 39.74 30.60
C LYS A 255 -45.42 40.71 30.43
N ALA A 256 -46.12 40.66 29.29
CA ALA A 256 -47.31 41.47 29.00
C ALA A 256 -48.44 41.19 30.00
N TRP A 257 -48.71 39.91 30.28
CA TRP A 257 -49.69 39.49 31.28
C TRP A 257 -49.36 40.03 32.68
N LYS A 258 -48.08 39.93 33.09
CA LYS A 258 -47.64 40.40 34.42
C LYS A 258 -47.76 41.92 34.56
N ALA A 259 -47.43 42.67 33.51
CA ALA A 259 -47.58 44.12 33.50
C ALA A 259 -49.06 44.54 33.62
N GLU A 260 -49.96 43.88 32.89
CA GLU A 260 -51.39 44.17 32.96
C GLU A 260 -51.98 43.85 34.35
N CYS A 261 -51.57 42.73 34.94
CA CYS A 261 -51.98 42.34 36.28
C CYS A 261 -51.53 43.33 37.37
N GLN A 262 -50.35 43.95 37.21
CA GLN A 262 -49.85 44.97 38.14
C GLN A 262 -50.62 46.29 38.01
N ASN A 263 -51.11 46.64 36.82
CA ASN A 263 -51.83 47.89 36.58
C ASN A 263 -53.32 47.82 36.95
N GLU A 264 -54.02 46.74 36.57
CA GLU A 264 -55.50 46.69 36.63
C GLU A 264 -56.06 45.51 37.44
N LYS A 265 -55.28 44.92 38.35
CA LYS A 265 -55.71 43.79 39.20
C LYS A 265 -56.22 42.57 38.40
N CYS A 266 -55.54 42.25 37.29
CA CYS A 266 -55.85 41.10 36.41
C CYS A 266 -57.31 41.09 35.89
N GLY A 267 -57.71 42.13 35.17
CA GLY A 267 -59.01 42.21 34.49
C GLY A 267 -59.14 41.30 33.24
N PRO A 268 -60.21 41.48 32.44
CA PRO A 268 -60.52 40.61 31.29
C PRO A 268 -59.42 40.58 30.23
N LYS A 269 -58.65 41.67 30.08
CA LYS A 269 -57.52 41.75 29.15
C LYS A 269 -56.34 40.86 29.57
N ALA A 270 -56.09 40.71 30.86
CA ALA A 270 -55.09 39.77 31.35
C ALA A 270 -55.50 38.32 31.06
N GLU A 271 -56.79 37.99 31.17
CA GLU A 271 -57.30 36.65 30.85
C GLU A 271 -57.18 36.32 29.35
N GLN A 272 -57.37 37.30 28.47
CA GLN A 272 -57.13 37.14 27.02
C GLN A 272 -55.65 36.83 26.72
N ILE A 273 -54.71 37.57 27.32
CA ILE A 273 -53.27 37.32 27.15
C ILE A 273 -52.89 35.94 27.71
N ARG A 274 -53.51 35.53 28.83
CA ARG A 274 -53.32 34.20 29.40
C ARG A 274 -53.81 33.10 28.45
N ALA A 275 -54.97 33.26 27.85
CA ALA A 275 -55.51 32.32 26.87
C ALA A 275 -54.60 32.20 25.64
N GLN A 276 -54.10 33.33 25.12
CA GLN A 276 -53.12 33.35 24.02
C GLN A 276 -51.83 32.62 24.42
N LYS A 277 -51.28 32.90 25.61
CA LYS A 277 -50.10 32.20 26.12
C LYS A 277 -50.31 30.69 26.20
N MET A 278 -51.47 30.23 26.68
CA MET A 278 -51.76 28.80 26.78
C MET A 278 -51.87 28.12 25.40
N GLU A 279 -52.39 28.82 24.39
CA GLU A 279 -52.43 28.31 23.02
C GLU A 279 -51.02 28.18 22.44
N VAL A 280 -50.15 29.17 22.64
CA VAL A 280 -48.75 29.11 22.20
C VAL A 280 -47.98 28.00 22.93
N ILE A 281 -48.22 27.80 24.23
CA ILE A 281 -47.65 26.66 24.98
C ILE A 281 -48.07 25.32 24.38
N LYS A 282 -49.35 25.16 24.04
CA LYS A 282 -49.87 23.95 23.41
C LYS A 282 -49.23 23.69 22.05
N GLN A 283 -49.01 24.74 21.26
CA GLN A 283 -48.30 24.63 19.98
C GLN A 283 -46.82 24.24 20.16
N ALA A 284 -46.14 24.81 21.16
CA ALA A 284 -44.77 24.47 21.51
C ALA A 284 -44.62 23.02 22.00
N GLU A 285 -45.56 22.54 22.82
CA GLU A 285 -45.61 21.15 23.29
C GLU A 285 -45.90 20.17 22.14
N GLY A 286 -46.82 20.53 21.22
CA GLY A 286 -47.07 19.75 20.02
C GLY A 286 -45.86 19.66 19.10
N LEU A 287 -45.09 20.75 18.95
CA LEU A 287 -43.83 20.75 18.22
C LEU A 287 -42.78 19.87 18.92
N ARG A 288 -42.72 19.91 20.25
CA ARG A 288 -41.80 19.10 21.05
C ARG A 288 -42.12 17.60 20.97
N GLN A 289 -43.40 17.23 20.92
CA GLN A 289 -43.82 15.84 20.69
C GLN A 289 -43.42 15.38 19.28
N LYS A 290 -43.71 16.17 18.24
CA LYS A 290 -43.24 15.87 16.87
C LYS A 290 -41.73 15.73 16.78
N MET A 291 -40.99 16.62 17.44
CA MET A 291 -39.53 16.53 17.50
C MET A 291 -39.08 15.27 18.23
N ALA A 292 -39.77 14.81 19.27
CA ALA A 292 -39.44 13.57 19.97
C ALA A 292 -39.69 12.33 19.11
N ASP A 293 -40.84 12.28 18.43
CA ASP A 293 -41.22 11.19 17.52
C ASP A 293 -40.26 11.11 16.32
N ASP A 294 -39.98 12.25 15.68
CA ASP A 294 -39.04 12.34 14.56
C ASP A 294 -37.61 12.08 15.04
N SER A 295 -37.21 12.56 16.22
CA SER A 295 -35.89 12.29 16.80
C SER A 295 -35.69 10.81 17.13
N GLU A 296 -36.73 10.08 17.52
CA GLU A 296 -36.66 8.63 17.71
C GLU A 296 -36.48 7.91 16.37
N HIS A 297 -37.19 8.37 15.33
CA HIS A 297 -36.99 7.91 13.95
C HIS A 297 -35.56 8.17 13.45
N PHE A 298 -35.00 9.36 13.69
CA PHE A 298 -33.62 9.71 13.32
C PHE A 298 -32.56 9.02 14.19
N ARG A 299 -32.86 8.71 15.47
CA ARG A 299 -31.96 7.95 16.37
C ARG A 299 -31.90 6.46 16.03
N ALA A 300 -32.96 5.88 15.50
CA ALA A 300 -32.94 4.52 14.98
C ALA A 300 -31.92 4.36 13.82
N ILE A 301 -31.60 5.45 13.14
CA ILE A 301 -30.56 5.57 12.09
C ILE A 301 -29.21 6.01 12.71
N GLY A 302 -28.97 5.68 13.98
CA GLY A 302 -27.99 6.32 14.86
C GLY A 302 -26.52 6.41 14.38
N PRO A 303 -25.71 7.29 15.01
CA PRO A 303 -24.36 7.67 14.58
C PRO A 303 -23.26 6.59 14.73
N SER A 304 -23.58 5.40 15.24
CA SER A 304 -22.60 4.35 15.57
C SER A 304 -22.09 3.57 14.37
N GLU A 305 -22.78 3.62 13.23
CA GLU A 305 -22.38 2.93 12.02
C GLU A 305 -22.39 3.89 10.84
N VAL A 306 -21.62 4.99 10.91
CA VAL A 306 -21.21 5.59 9.64
C VAL A 306 -20.31 4.54 9.00
N PRO A 307 -20.74 3.82 7.95
CA PRO A 307 -19.85 2.86 7.31
C PRO A 307 -18.58 3.63 6.94
N LEU A 308 -17.42 3.02 7.15
CA LEU A 308 -16.12 3.60 6.82
C LEU A 308 -16.15 4.31 5.45
N ILE A 309 -16.92 3.73 4.53
CA ILE A 309 -17.20 4.19 3.16
C ILE A 309 -17.87 5.58 3.12
N ALA A 310 -18.81 5.92 4.00
CA ALA A 310 -19.42 7.25 4.09
C ALA A 310 -18.48 8.32 4.67
N ARG A 311 -17.58 7.94 5.58
CA ARG A 311 -16.48 8.83 6.00
C ARG A 311 -15.48 9.05 4.87
N ILE A 312 -15.16 8.00 4.12
CA ILE A 312 -14.28 8.08 2.95
C ILE A 312 -14.92 8.97 1.88
N ALA A 313 -16.20 8.77 1.55
CA ALA A 313 -16.94 9.57 0.58
C ALA A 313 -16.96 11.07 0.94
N SER A 314 -17.32 11.40 2.18
CA SER A 314 -17.32 12.79 2.65
C SER A 314 -15.92 13.42 2.73
N THR A 315 -14.87 12.63 3.02
CA THR A 315 -13.48 13.11 3.00
C THR A 315 -13.00 13.37 1.57
N LEU A 316 -13.38 12.51 0.62
CA LEU A 316 -13.07 12.66 -0.81
C LEU A 316 -13.79 13.86 -1.44
N GLU A 317 -15.02 14.12 -1.02
CA GLU A 317 -15.80 15.28 -1.46
C GLU A 317 -15.18 16.59 -0.95
N LYS A 318 -14.74 16.61 0.32
CA LYS A 318 -13.99 17.74 0.91
C LYS A 318 -12.64 18.00 0.24
N LEU A 319 -12.05 16.97 -0.35
CA LEU A 319 -10.76 17.05 -1.03
C LEU A 319 -10.81 17.78 -2.38
N LYS A 320 -12.01 18.22 -2.87
CA LYS A 320 -12.22 19.03 -4.08
C LYS A 320 -11.11 18.85 -5.10
N SER A 321 -10.95 17.60 -5.54
CA SER A 321 -9.94 17.25 -6.54
C SER A 321 -10.23 18.02 -7.83
N PRO A 322 -9.22 18.48 -8.58
CA PRO A 322 -9.41 19.15 -9.88
C PRO A 322 -10.11 18.26 -10.94
N PHE A 323 -10.37 17.00 -10.64
CA PHE A 323 -11.14 16.09 -11.47
C PHE A 323 -12.61 16.14 -11.07
N ASN A 324 -13.45 16.74 -11.92
CA ASN A 324 -14.90 16.90 -11.72
C ASN A 324 -15.68 15.57 -11.54
N ASP A 325 -15.06 14.41 -11.80
CA ASP A 325 -15.68 13.07 -11.70
C ASP A 325 -14.93 12.11 -10.76
N ILE A 326 -14.64 12.54 -9.52
CA ILE A 326 -14.04 11.67 -8.48
C ILE A 326 -14.80 10.33 -8.34
N LYS A 327 -16.12 10.34 -8.57
CA LYS A 327 -17.02 9.18 -8.47
C LYS A 327 -16.68 8.05 -9.45
N ILE A 328 -16.00 8.36 -10.55
CA ILE A 328 -15.62 7.39 -11.59
C ILE A 328 -14.12 7.10 -11.51
N TRP A 329 -13.30 8.15 -11.39
CA TRP A 329 -11.84 8.03 -11.45
C TRP A 329 -11.25 7.30 -10.25
N LEU A 330 -11.79 7.49 -9.05
CA LEU A 330 -11.25 6.86 -7.86
C LEU A 330 -11.51 5.34 -7.81
N PRO A 331 -12.74 4.85 -8.05
CA PRO A 331 -13.00 3.42 -8.23
C PRO A 331 -12.13 2.80 -9.33
N LEU A 332 -11.98 3.49 -10.47
CA LEU A 332 -11.15 3.02 -11.57
C LEU A 332 -9.67 2.92 -11.17
N PHE A 333 -9.15 3.92 -10.46
CA PHE A 333 -7.78 3.92 -9.95
C PHE A 333 -7.54 2.73 -9.01
N PHE A 334 -8.43 2.49 -8.04
CA PHE A 334 -8.32 1.35 -7.15
C PHE A 334 -8.41 0.01 -7.90
N ALA A 335 -9.33 -0.10 -8.86
CA ALA A 335 -9.44 -1.28 -9.71
C ALA A 335 -8.13 -1.55 -10.46
N ILE A 336 -7.53 -0.53 -11.09
CA ILE A 336 -6.24 -0.66 -11.77
C ILE A 336 -5.13 -1.06 -10.79
N CYS A 337 -5.06 -0.45 -9.60
CA CYS A 337 -4.08 -0.81 -8.59
C CYS A 337 -4.21 -2.26 -8.13
N PHE A 338 -5.43 -2.73 -7.86
CA PHE A 338 -5.67 -4.12 -7.48
C PHE A 338 -5.29 -5.10 -8.58
N GLU A 339 -5.61 -4.77 -9.84
CA GLU A 339 -5.21 -5.57 -11.00
C GLU A 339 -3.69 -5.67 -11.17
N VAL A 340 -2.96 -4.56 -11.04
CA VAL A 340 -1.48 -4.54 -11.12
C VAL A 340 -0.85 -5.33 -9.97
N LEU A 341 -1.39 -5.20 -8.76
CA LEU A 341 -0.93 -5.96 -7.59
C LEU A 341 -1.20 -7.47 -7.77
N ALA A 342 -2.37 -7.85 -8.27
CA ALA A 342 -2.70 -9.24 -8.54
C ALA A 342 -1.83 -9.84 -9.67
N PHE A 343 -1.50 -9.07 -10.70
CA PHE A 343 -0.62 -9.53 -11.78
C PHE A 343 0.83 -9.75 -11.28
N SER A 344 1.34 -8.82 -10.49
CA SER A 344 2.70 -8.91 -9.92
C SER A 344 2.85 -10.04 -8.90
N THR A 345 1.77 -10.41 -8.20
CA THR A 345 1.69 -11.57 -7.29
C THR A 345 2.17 -12.87 -7.93
N ILE A 346 1.60 -13.21 -9.09
CA ILE A 346 1.79 -14.52 -9.72
C ILE A 346 3.19 -14.61 -10.35
N ALA A 347 3.73 -13.48 -10.81
CA ALA A 347 5.11 -13.39 -11.26
C ALA A 347 6.13 -13.59 -10.12
N ILE A 348 5.81 -13.14 -8.90
CA ILE A 348 6.67 -13.30 -7.72
C ILE A 348 6.60 -14.73 -7.17
N THR A 349 5.41 -15.33 -7.09
CA THR A 349 5.25 -16.70 -6.56
C THR A 349 5.92 -17.74 -7.44
N THR A 350 5.75 -17.66 -8.77
CA THR A 350 6.34 -18.60 -9.74
C THR A 350 7.87 -18.54 -9.84
N ARG A 351 8.50 -17.39 -9.54
CA ARG A 351 9.97 -17.27 -9.51
C ARG A 351 10.61 -17.96 -8.30
N ILE A 352 9.89 -18.11 -7.19
CA ILE A 352 10.44 -18.63 -5.93
C ILE A 352 10.42 -20.17 -5.90
N ASP A 353 9.41 -20.82 -6.46
CA ASP A 353 9.34 -22.30 -6.51
C ASP A 353 10.53 -22.91 -7.27
N LYS A 354 11.11 -22.14 -8.21
CA LYS A 354 12.35 -22.53 -8.91
C LYS A 354 13.58 -22.56 -7.99
N ARG A 355 13.67 -21.67 -7.00
CA ARG A 355 14.80 -21.64 -6.05
C ARG A 355 14.71 -22.77 -5.03
N LEU A 356 13.50 -23.16 -4.62
CA LEU A 356 13.28 -24.25 -3.69
C LEU A 356 13.42 -25.64 -4.35
N GLY A 357 12.91 -25.80 -5.58
CA GLY A 357 13.08 -27.04 -6.34
C GLY A 357 14.50 -27.30 -6.86
N SER A 358 15.34 -26.26 -7.02
CA SER A 358 16.75 -26.45 -7.37
C SER A 358 17.65 -26.80 -6.18
N THR A 359 17.17 -26.61 -4.95
CA THR A 359 17.88 -27.00 -3.72
C THR A 359 17.52 -28.40 -3.23
N GLU A 360 16.45 -29.02 -3.72
CA GLU A 360 16.11 -30.44 -3.45
C GLU A 360 16.67 -31.40 -4.50
N ALA A 361 17.09 -30.90 -5.66
CA ALA A 361 17.63 -31.70 -6.77
C ALA A 361 19.17 -31.60 -6.91
N ALA A 362 19.83 -30.92 -5.97
CA ALA A 362 21.28 -30.89 -5.77
C ALA A 362 21.58 -31.46 -4.38
#